data_AF-A0A961IZV7-F1
#
_entry.id   AF-A0A961IZV7-F1
#
_cell.length_a   1.000
_cell.length_b   1.000
_cell.length_c   1.000
_cell.angle_alpha   90.00
_cell.angle_beta   90.00
_cell.angle_gamma   90.00
#
_symmetry.space_group_name_H-M   'P 1'
#
loop_
_entity.id
_entity.type
_entity.pdbx_description
1 polymer ?
#
loop_
_entity_poly.entity_id
_entity_poly.type
_entity_poly.pdbx_seq_one_letter_code
_entity_poly.pdbx_strand_id
1 'polypeptide(L)'
;AAGLKANIALARELPRQLRCRGLGGQIVVDFAPMPKKDRPALEQVLRAALRADPVETALAGWTPLGLCELQRKRERRPLAGDPT
;
A
#
# COMPACT_ATOMS: atom_id res chain seq x y z
N ALA A 1 5.49 2.39 20.46
CA ALA A 1 6.38 2.13 19.30
C ALA A 1 6.06 3.13 18.19
N ALA A 2 7.01 3.98 17.79
CA ALA A 2 6.77 5.02 16.77
C ALA A 2 6.37 4.43 15.38
N GLY A 3 6.80 3.19 15.09
CA GLY A 3 6.56 2.52 13.81
C GLY A 3 5.07 2.28 13.47
N LEU A 4 4.24 1.83 14.42
CA LEU A 4 2.84 1.52 14.12
C LEU A 4 2.04 2.77 13.74
N LYS A 5 2.26 3.89 14.44
CA LYS A 5 1.59 5.17 14.12
C LYS A 5 1.97 5.64 12.71
N ALA A 6 3.25 5.55 12.35
CA ALA A 6 3.74 5.89 11.01
C ALA A 6 3.15 4.95 9.94
N ASN A 7 3.12 3.64 10.18
CA ASN A 7 2.54 2.66 9.27
C ASN A 7 1.04 2.88 9.05
N ILE A 8 0.28 3.23 10.10
CA ILE A 8 -1.15 3.57 9.99
C ILE A 8 -1.34 4.83 9.14
N ALA A 9 -0.49 5.86 9.32
CA ALA A 9 -0.52 7.06 8.49
C ALA A 9 -0.22 6.73 7.02
N LEU A 10 0.81 5.90 6.76
CA LEU A 10 1.14 5.41 5.44
C LEU A 10 -0.02 4.63 4.81
N ALA A 11 -0.62 3.69 5.54
CA ALA A 11 -1.71 2.85 5.03
C ALA A 11 -2.94 3.66 4.60
N ARG A 12 -3.27 4.73 5.33
CA ARG A 12 -4.37 5.65 4.98
C ARG A 12 -4.06 6.46 3.71
N GLU A 13 -2.80 6.82 3.53
CA GLU A 13 -2.36 7.74 2.48
C GLU A 13 -1.96 7.02 1.17
N LEU A 14 -1.58 5.75 1.26
CA LEU A 14 -1.07 4.95 0.15
C LEU A 14 -1.97 4.98 -1.09
N PRO A 15 -3.30 4.77 -1.04
CA PRO A 15 -4.12 4.71 -2.25
C PRO A 15 -4.10 6.03 -3.02
N ARG A 16 -4.11 7.17 -2.31
CA ARG A 16 -3.96 8.50 -2.90
C ARG A 16 -2.62 8.66 -3.61
N GLN A 17 -1.53 8.25 -2.97
CA GLN A 17 -0.19 8.35 -3.52
C GLN A 17 -0.01 7.47 -4.78
N LEU A 18 -0.57 6.26 -4.78
CA LEU A 18 -0.59 5.36 -5.93
C LEU A 18 -1.37 5.98 -7.10
N ARG A 19 -2.56 6.53 -6.83
CA ARG A 19 -3.42 7.17 -7.83
C ARG A 19 -2.76 8.41 -8.44
N CYS A 20 -2.22 9.31 -7.61
CA CYS A 20 -1.54 10.51 -8.07
C CYS A 20 -0.36 10.18 -9.00
N ARG A 21 0.35 9.08 -8.73
CA ARG A 21 1.48 8.62 -9.56
C ARG A 21 1.09 7.70 -10.71
N GLY A 22 -0.18 7.37 -10.88
CA GLY A 22 -0.61 6.39 -11.88
C GLY A 22 0.03 5.00 -11.70
N LEU A 23 0.39 4.63 -10.47
CA LEU A 23 1.00 3.34 -10.18
C LEU A 23 -0.07 2.25 -10.14
N GLY A 24 0.22 1.15 -10.84
CA GLY A 24 -0.63 -0.03 -10.92
C GLY A 24 0.16 -1.24 -11.44
N GLY A 25 -0.43 -2.43 -11.32
CA GLY A 25 0.27 -3.72 -11.41
C GLY A 25 0.55 -4.29 -10.02
N GLN A 26 1.55 -5.16 -9.94
CA GLN A 26 2.04 -5.69 -8.67
C GLN A 26 2.78 -4.59 -7.91
N ILE A 27 2.41 -4.38 -6.65
CA ILE A 27 3.01 -3.39 -5.76
C ILE A 27 3.40 -4.10 -4.47
N VAL A 28 4.61 -3.82 -3.99
CA VAL A 28 5.11 -4.33 -2.72
C VAL A 28 5.38 -3.15 -1.80
N VAL A 29 4.88 -3.22 -0.57
CA VAL A 29 5.06 -2.19 0.46
C VAL A 29 5.92 -2.74 1.58
N ASP A 30 7.06 -2.11 1.81
CA ASP A 30 7.91 -2.35 2.97
C ASP A 30 7.52 -1.37 4.09
N PHE A 31 6.91 -1.89 5.16
CA PHE A 31 6.47 -1.08 6.29
C PHE A 31 7.61 -0.91 7.29
N ALA A 32 7.59 0.21 8.04
CA ALA A 32 8.56 0.43 9.11
C ALA A 32 8.49 -0.71 10.15
N PRO A 33 9.61 -1.05 10.82
CA PRO A 33 9.65 -2.15 11.77
C PRO A 33 8.52 -2.09 12.81
N MET A 34 7.78 -3.20 12.93
CA MET A 34 6.71 -3.36 13.91
C MET A 34 6.57 -4.84 14.34
N PRO A 35 6.05 -5.10 15.55
CA PRO A 35 5.71 -6.46 15.98
C PRO A 35 4.72 -7.15 15.04
N LYS A 36 4.89 -8.45 14.80
CA LYS A 36 3.97 -9.24 13.96
C LYS A 36 2.51 -9.18 14.46
N LYS A 37 2.30 -9.07 15.77
CA LYS A 37 0.96 -8.93 16.39
C LYS A 37 0.21 -7.66 15.98
N ASP A 38 0.91 -6.64 15.47
CA ASP A 38 0.29 -5.37 15.05
C ASP A 38 -0.14 -5.42 13.55
N ARG A 39 0.30 -6.44 12.79
CA ARG A 39 -0.04 -6.61 11.37
C ARG A 39 -1.54 -6.67 11.10
N PRO A 40 -2.37 -7.41 11.88
CA PRO A 40 -3.82 -7.46 11.63
C PRO A 40 -4.49 -6.08 11.74
N ALA A 41 -4.07 -5.26 12.71
CA ALA A 41 -4.59 -3.91 12.88
C ALA A 41 -4.20 -3.00 11.70
N LEU A 42 -2.94 -3.09 11.25
CA LEU A 42 -2.47 -2.37 10.06
C LEU A 42 -3.22 -2.80 8.79
N GLU A 43 -3.42 -4.11 8.60
CA GLU A 43 -4.17 -4.67 7.47
C GLU A 43 -5.61 -4.16 7.46
N GLN A 44 -6.28 -4.09 8.61
CA GLN A 44 -7.64 -3.58 8.70
C GLN A 44 -7.71 -2.13 8.20
N VAL A 45 -6.76 -1.28 8.62
CA VAL A 45 -6.67 0.11 8.16
C VAL A 45 -6.38 0.16 6.65
N LEU A 46 -5.43 -0.63 6.16
CA LEU A 46 -5.06 -0.67 4.76
C LEU A 46 -6.22 -1.13 3.88
N ARG A 47 -6.94 -2.19 4.26
CA ARG A 47 -8.12 -2.70 3.54
C ARG A 47 -9.22 -1.64 3.47
N ALA A 48 -9.47 -0.92 4.57
CA ALA A 48 -10.46 0.16 4.59
C ALA A 48 -10.06 1.30 3.65
N ALA A 49 -8.78 1.71 3.66
CA ALA A 49 -8.27 2.76 2.78
C ALA A 49 -8.33 2.36 1.29
N LEU A 50 -7.94 1.13 0.97
CA LEU A 50 -8.02 0.60 -0.40
C LEU A 50 -9.46 0.49 -0.90
N ARG A 51 -10.41 0.11 -0.05
CA ARG A 51 -11.84 0.05 -0.41
C ARG A 51 -12.44 1.43 -0.71
N ALA A 52 -11.95 2.47 -0.05
CA ALA A 52 -12.39 3.84 -0.28
C ALA A 52 -11.75 4.47 -1.53
N ASP A 53 -10.72 3.83 -2.11
CA ASP A 53 -10.08 4.28 -3.34
C ASP A 53 -10.91 3.87 -4.58
N PRO A 54 -11.10 4.75 -5.58
CA PRO A 54 -11.86 4.41 -6.77
C PRO A 54 -11.16 3.38 -7.67
N VAL A 55 -9.86 3.17 -7.51
CA VAL A 55 -9.10 2.22 -8.34
C VAL A 55 -9.02 0.88 -7.64
N GLU A 56 -9.58 -0.13 -8.29
CA GLU A 56 -9.59 -1.49 -7.78
C GLU A 56 -8.19 -1.97 -7.39
N THR A 57 -8.05 -2.36 -6.11
CA THR A 57 -6.80 -2.85 -5.54
C THR A 57 -7.09 -4.02 -4.60
N ALA A 58 -6.51 -5.18 -4.91
CA ALA A 58 -6.55 -6.36 -4.08
C ALA A 58 -5.33 -6.40 -3.15
N LEU A 59 -5.55 -6.65 -1.86
CA LEU A 59 -4.49 -6.95 -0.90
C LEU A 59 -4.25 -8.46 -0.89
N ALA A 60 -3.09 -8.90 -1.39
CA ALA A 60 -2.69 -10.31 -1.43
C ALA A 60 -2.25 -10.82 -0.05
N GLY A 61 -1.62 -9.96 0.76
CA GLY A 61 -1.24 -10.27 2.14
C GLY A 61 0.24 -10.01 2.40
N TRP A 62 0.82 -10.76 3.33
CA TRP A 62 2.23 -10.65 3.69
C TRP A 62 3.08 -11.72 3.00
N THR A 63 4.23 -11.32 2.49
CA THR A 63 5.26 -12.24 2.00
C THR A 63 6.01 -12.89 3.16
N PRO A 64 6.75 -13.99 2.91
CA PRO A 64 7.63 -14.59 3.92
C PRO A 64 8.69 -13.62 4.47
N LEU A 65 9.17 -12.68 3.64
CA LEU A 65 10.13 -11.65 4.03
C LEU A 65 9.47 -10.49 4.82
N GLY A 66 8.15 -10.50 4.96
CA GLY A 66 7.41 -9.51 5.74
C GLY A 66 7.04 -8.25 4.98
N LEU A 67 7.06 -8.29 3.65
CA LEU A 67 6.52 -7.23 2.81
C LEU A 67 5.02 -7.42 2.60
N CYS A 68 4.29 -6.35 2.28
CA CYS A 68 2.88 -6.41 1.99
C CYS A 68 2.64 -6.31 0.48
N GLU A 69 1.95 -7.29 -0.10
CA GLU A 69 1.72 -7.40 -1.55
C GLU A 69 0.31 -6.94 -1.94
N LEU A 70 0.24 -6.12 -2.98
CA LEU A 70 -0.98 -5.60 -3.58
C LEU A 70 -1.01 -5.87 -5.09
N GLN A 71 -2.19 -6.15 -5.63
CA GLN A 71 -2.45 -6.13 -7.07
C GLN A 71 -3.41 -4.97 -7.36
N ARG A 72 -2.97 -3.98 -8.14
CA ARG A 72 -3.76 -2.78 -8.45
C ARG A 72 -4.04 -2.67 -9.94
N LYS A 73 -5.27 -2.33 -10.31
CA LYS A 73 -5.63 -2.03 -11.71
C LYS A 73 -4.84 -0.82 -12.22
N ARG A 74 -4.36 -0.87 -13.46
CA ARG A 74 -3.69 0.27 -14.11
C ARG A 74 -4.69 1.08 -14.93
N GLU A 75 -5.07 2.24 -14.42
CA GLU A 75 -6.04 3.13 -15.11
C GLU A 75 -5.39 4.16 -16.04
N ARG A 76 -4.13 4.51 -15.79
CA ARG A 76 -3.38 5.48 -16.59
C ARG A 76 -1.91 5.12 -16.63
N ARG A 77 -1.16 5.74 -17.54
CA ARG A 77 0.30 5.67 -17.55
C ARG A 77 0.84 6.26 -16.24
N PRO A 78 1.85 5.62 -15.60
CA PRO A 78 2.52 6.20 -14.45
C PRO A 78 3.08 7.58 -14.76
N LEU A 79 3.19 8.42 -13.73
CA LEU A 79 4.05 9.60 -13.80
C LEU A 79 5.48 9.09 -13.99
N ALA A 80 5.93 9.05 -15.24
CA ALA A 80 7.34 8.86 -15.52
C ALA A 80 8.08 10.05 -14.91
N GLY A 81 9.11 9.79 -14.10
CA GLY A 81 10.30 10.62 -14.24
C GLY A 81 10.80 10.34 -15.65
N ASP A 82 10.90 11.38 -16.47
CA ASP A 82 11.31 11.29 -17.86
C ASP A 82 12.54 10.36 -17.99
N PRO A 83 12.51 9.29 -18.79
CA PRO A 83 13.71 8.51 -19.07
C PRO A 83 14.56 9.14 -20.19
N THR A 84 14.22 10.35 -20.68
CA THR A 84 15.09 11.14 -21.56
C THR A 84 16.28 11.70 -20.81
#